data_AF-A0AAV7F7H6-F1
#
_entry.id   AF-A0AAV7F7H6-F1
#
_cell.length_a   1.000
_cell.length_b   1.000
_cell.length_c   1.000
_cell.angle_alpha   90.00
_cell.angle_beta   90.00
_cell.angle_gamma   90.00
#
_symmetry.space_group_name_H-M   'P 1'
#
loop_
_entity.id
_entity.type
_entity.pdbx_description
1 polymer ?
#
loop_
_entity_poly.entity_id
_entity_poly.type
_entity_poly.pdbx_seq_one_letter_code
_entity_poly.pdbx_strand_id
1 'polypeptide(L)'
;MLTIKYDIKEFVRRYDLADIYRGSRRSDGMAVGRKVVHNFLTPMEEIQELERMEDAPLLDKFFDKKDEYAVIVLKSFPESAEGVVSPSGDVAVDGSC
;
A
#
# COMPACT_ATOMS: atom_id res chain seq x y z
N MET A 1 -12.95 5.57 -10.14
CA MET A 1 -13.07 4.31 -9.36
C MET A 1 -11.83 3.47 -9.65
N LEU A 2 -10.97 3.21 -8.66
CA LEU A 2 -9.68 2.53 -8.85
C LEU A 2 -9.79 1.16 -9.52
N THR A 3 -10.90 0.46 -9.31
CA THR A 3 -11.25 -0.83 -9.94
C THR A 3 -11.37 -0.76 -11.46
N ILE A 4 -11.50 0.43 -12.04
CA ILE A 4 -11.53 0.62 -13.51
C ILE A 4 -10.10 0.65 -14.07
N LYS A 5 -9.12 1.11 -13.29
CA LYS A 5 -7.72 1.24 -13.73
C LYS A 5 -6.86 0.03 -13.35
N TYR A 6 -7.20 -0.66 -12.26
CA TYR A 6 -6.39 -1.74 -11.69
C TYR A 6 -7.24 -2.97 -11.39
N ASP A 7 -6.73 -4.14 -11.74
CA ASP A 7 -7.26 -5.43 -11.34
C ASP A 7 -6.65 -5.89 -10.01
N ILE A 8 -7.48 -6.45 -9.14
CA ILE A 8 -7.01 -7.20 -7.97
C ILE A 8 -6.82 -8.65 -8.42
N LYS A 9 -5.63 -9.20 -8.18
CA LYS A 9 -5.30 -10.58 -8.55
C LYS A 9 -5.21 -11.50 -7.34
N GLU A 10 -4.59 -11.04 -6.27
CA GLU A 10 -4.26 -11.90 -5.13
C GLU A 10 -4.26 -11.09 -3.84
N PHE A 11 -4.77 -11.68 -2.76
CA PHE A 11 -4.58 -11.18 -1.40
C PHE A 11 -3.22 -11.66 -0.87
N VAL A 12 -2.38 -10.74 -0.42
CA VAL A 12 -1.02 -11.04 0.06
C VAL A 12 -1.00 -11.20 1.56
N ARG A 13 -1.52 -10.20 2.29
CA ARG A 13 -1.42 -10.13 3.75
C ARG A 13 -2.41 -9.12 4.32
N ARG A 14 -2.83 -9.37 5.56
CA ARG A 14 -3.57 -8.42 6.40
C ARG A 14 -2.68 -7.95 7.55
N TYR A 15 -2.73 -6.66 7.79
CA TYR A 15 -2.19 -5.95 8.95
C TYR A 15 -3.37 -5.38 9.75
N ASP A 16 -3.12 -4.95 10.99
CA ASP A 16 -4.16 -4.47 11.91
C ASP A 16 -5.03 -3.35 11.34
N LEU A 17 -4.45 -2.49 10.50
CA LEU A 17 -5.14 -1.35 9.90
C LEU A 17 -5.11 -1.38 8.36
N ALA A 18 -4.58 -2.43 7.73
CA ALA A 18 -4.44 -2.45 6.28
C ALA A 18 -4.44 -3.85 5.66
N ASP A 19 -5.05 -3.97 4.49
CA ASP A 19 -4.98 -5.17 3.64
C ASP A 19 -4.10 -4.91 2.42
N ILE A 20 -3.21 -5.86 2.14
CA ILE A 20 -2.31 -5.84 1.00
C ILE A 20 -2.77 -6.82 -0.06
N TYR A 21 -2.84 -6.33 -1.29
CA TYR A 21 -3.19 -7.07 -2.48
C TYR A 21 -2.13 -6.88 -3.56
N ARG A 22 -1.96 -7.90 -4.38
CA ARG A 22 -1.30 -7.80 -5.68
C ARG A 22 -2.33 -7.57 -6.76
N GLY A 23 -1.95 -6.78 -7.74
CA GLY A 23 -2.79 -6.44 -8.86
C GLY A 23 -2.01 -6.18 -10.13
N SER A 24 -2.71 -5.73 -11.16
CA SER A 24 -2.08 -5.17 -12.36
C SER A 24 -2.83 -3.96 -12.87
N ARG A 25 -2.10 -3.00 -13.45
CA ARG A 25 -2.68 -1.91 -14.19
C ARG A 25 -3.28 -2.43 -15.50
N ARG A 26 -4.53 -2.07 -15.79
CA ARG A 26 -5.28 -2.59 -16.95
C ARG A 26 -4.76 -2.08 -18.29
N SER A 27 -4.15 -0.89 -18.32
CA SER A 27 -3.70 -0.28 -19.58
C SER A 27 -2.55 -1.02 -20.24
N ASP A 28 -1.66 -1.63 -19.45
CA ASP A 28 -0.39 -2.20 -19.93
C ASP A 28 0.04 -3.48 -19.18
N GLY A 29 -0.76 -3.94 -18.23
CA GLY A 29 -0.49 -5.17 -17.49
C GLY A 29 0.59 -5.04 -16.40
N MET A 30 1.10 -3.84 -16.13
CA MET A 30 2.15 -3.62 -15.14
C MET A 30 1.73 -4.18 -13.77
N ALA A 31 2.58 -4.99 -13.15
CA ALA A 31 2.34 -5.50 -11.80
C ALA A 31 2.30 -4.32 -10.82
N VAL A 32 1.31 -4.33 -9.93
CA VAL A 32 1.17 -3.28 -8.91
C VAL A 32 0.89 -3.88 -7.55
N GLY A 33 1.35 -3.16 -6.54
CA GLY A 33 0.90 -3.33 -5.17
C GLY A 33 -0.34 -2.51 -4.88
N ARG A 34 -1.27 -3.03 -4.09
CA ARG A 34 -2.41 -2.27 -3.58
C ARG A 34 -2.52 -2.44 -2.08
N LYS A 35 -2.45 -1.34 -1.34
CA LYS A 35 -2.69 -1.28 0.11
C LYS A 35 -4.04 -0.61 0.35
N VAL A 36 -4.93 -1.29 1.04
CA VAL A 36 -6.23 -0.77 1.49
C VAL A 36 -6.11 -0.51 2.98
N VAL A 37 -6.19 0.75 3.40
CA VAL A 37 -6.06 1.16 4.80
C VAL A 37 -7.46 1.43 5.34
N HIS A 38 -7.83 0.78 6.44
CA HIS A 38 -9.19 0.75 7.00
C HIS A 38 -9.44 1.82 8.09
N ASN A 39 -8.58 2.84 8.17
CA ASN A 39 -8.74 3.98 9.07
C ASN A 39 -8.12 5.23 8.41
N PHE A 40 -8.86 6.34 8.40
CA PHE A 40 -8.49 7.57 7.67
C PHE A 40 -7.29 8.34 8.26
N LEU A 41 -7.00 8.18 9.56
CA LEU A 41 -5.96 8.98 10.24
C LEU A 41 -4.53 8.49 9.98
N THR A 42 -4.32 7.19 9.86
CA THR A 42 -3.01 6.56 9.65
C THR A 42 -2.40 6.72 8.23
N PRO A 43 -3.15 6.71 7.12
CA PRO A 43 -2.56 6.69 5.78
C PRO A 43 -2.04 8.06 5.32
N MET A 44 -2.42 9.18 5.95
CA MET A 44 -1.98 10.50 5.47
C MET A 44 -0.47 10.73 5.67
N GLU A 45 0.08 10.31 6.80
CA GLU A 45 1.52 10.42 7.08
C GLU A 45 2.30 9.49 6.16
N GLU A 46 1.86 8.23 6.02
CA GLU A 46 2.48 7.26 5.13
C GLU A 46 2.45 7.72 3.67
N ILE A 47 1.34 8.29 3.19
CA ILE A 47 1.25 8.83 1.83
C ILE A 47 2.19 10.00 1.63
N GLN A 48 2.33 10.90 2.63
CA GLN A 48 3.30 12.00 2.54
C GLN A 48 4.74 11.48 2.48
N GLU A 49 5.07 10.43 3.22
CA GLU A 49 6.40 9.82 3.14
C GLU A 49 6.65 9.17 1.77
N LEU A 50 5.69 8.40 1.26
CA LEU A 50 5.77 7.78 -0.06
C LEU A 50 5.91 8.81 -1.19
N GLU A 51 5.26 9.98 -1.06
CA GLU A 51 5.37 11.10 -2.01
C GLU A 51 6.72 11.82 -1.95
N ARG A 52 7.43 11.76 -0.82
CA ARG A 52 8.76 12.39 -0.64
C ARG A 52 9.91 11.52 -1.15
N MET A 53 9.67 10.24 -1.42
CA MET A 53 10.69 9.34 -1.96
C MET A 53 11.03 9.72 -3.41
N GLU A 54 12.31 9.79 -3.74
CA GLU A 54 12.82 10.25 -5.05
C GLU A 54 12.39 9.32 -6.21
N ASP A 55 12.21 8.02 -5.94
CA ASP A 55 11.57 7.04 -6.81
C ASP A 55 10.20 6.64 -6.24
N ALA A 56 9.36 7.67 -6.00
CA ALA A 56 8.06 7.53 -5.34
C ALA A 56 7.32 6.29 -5.88
N PRO A 57 7.17 5.23 -5.05
CA PRO A 57 6.52 4.01 -5.51
C PRO A 57 5.02 4.22 -5.71
N LEU A 58 4.47 5.37 -5.30
CA LEU A 58 3.06 5.73 -5.41
C LEU A 58 2.63 5.98 -6.86
N LEU A 59 1.64 5.21 -7.32
CA LEU A 59 1.04 5.35 -8.65
C LEU A 59 -0.32 6.05 -8.63
N ASP A 60 -1.16 5.75 -7.65
CA ASP A 60 -2.50 6.30 -7.53
C ASP A 60 -2.97 6.21 -6.08
N LYS A 61 -3.89 7.10 -5.71
CA LYS A 61 -4.48 7.13 -4.37
C LYS A 61 -5.96 7.48 -4.45
N PHE A 62 -6.75 6.85 -3.59
CA PHE A 62 -8.17 7.13 -3.45
C PHE A 62 -8.53 7.17 -1.98
N PHE A 63 -9.39 8.11 -1.61
CA PHE A 63 -9.87 8.26 -0.26
C PHE A 63 -11.39 8.25 -0.29
N ASP A 64 -11.96 7.36 0.51
CA ASP A 64 -13.39 7.38 0.80
C ASP A 64 -13.59 7.96 2.20
N LYS A 65 -14.13 9.18 2.25
CA LYS A 65 -14.38 9.86 3.53
C LYS A 65 -15.58 9.26 4.27
N LYS A 66 -16.45 8.53 3.59
CA LYS A 66 -17.70 8.03 4.18
C LYS A 66 -17.47 6.74 4.96
N ASP A 67 -16.65 5.86 4.39
CA ASP A 67 -16.32 4.56 4.95
C ASP A 67 -14.89 4.54 5.55
N GLU A 68 -14.29 5.73 5.69
CA GLU A 68 -13.00 6.00 6.34
C GLU A 68 -11.83 5.10 5.89
N TYR A 69 -11.84 4.71 4.61
CA TYR A 69 -10.77 3.90 4.04
C TYR A 69 -9.99 4.66 2.96
N ALA A 70 -8.70 4.34 2.85
CA ALA A 70 -7.83 4.81 1.78
C ALA A 70 -7.34 3.62 0.97
N VAL A 71 -7.15 3.83 -0.33
CA VAL A 71 -6.50 2.85 -1.21
C VAL A 71 -5.29 3.50 -1.84
N ILE A 72 -4.15 2.86 -1.65
CA ILE A 72 -2.84 3.28 -2.14
C ILE A 72 -2.39 2.25 -3.17
N VAL A 73 -2.02 2.69 -4.36
CA VAL A 73 -1.48 1.82 -5.42
C VAL A 73 0.00 2.11 -5.59
N LEU A 74 0.82 1.05 -5.58
CA LEU A 74 2.28 1.11 -5.64
C LEU A 74 2.83 0.40 -6.88
N LYS A 75 3.98 0.87 -7.37
CA LYS A 75 4.66 0.44 -8.60
C LYS A 75 5.17 -0.99 -8.57
N SER A 76 5.54 -1.51 -7.40
CA SER A 76 5.72 -2.93 -7.13
C SER A 76 5.88 -3.15 -5.62
N PHE A 77 5.61 -4.37 -5.15
CA PHE A 77 6.09 -4.83 -3.84
C PHE A 77 7.43 -5.55 -4.07
N PRO A 78 8.49 -5.30 -3.27
CA PRO A 78 9.56 -6.27 -3.14
C PRO A 78 8.96 -7.63 -2.78
N GLU A 79 9.46 -8.70 -3.39
CA GLU A 79 8.93 -10.06 -3.21
C GLU A 79 8.91 -10.52 -1.74
N SER A 80 9.69 -9.87 -0.87
CA SER A 80 9.52 -9.91 0.58
C SER A 80 8.60 -8.78 1.06
N ALA A 81 7.45 -9.17 1.63
CA ALA A 81 6.53 -8.25 2.31
C ALA A 81 7.15 -7.53 3.53
N GLU A 82 8.43 -7.76 3.83
CA GLU A 82 9.22 -7.16 4.91
C GLU A 82 9.81 -5.80 4.53
N GLY A 83 9.92 -5.47 3.24
CA GLY A 83 10.56 -4.22 2.79
C GLY A 83 9.64 -3.02 2.62
N VAL A 84 8.32 -3.18 2.79
CA VAL A 84 7.35 -2.10 2.54
C VAL A 84 6.78 -1.61 3.85
N VAL A 85 7.37 -0.52 4.33
CA VAL A 85 6.83 0.43 5.31
C VAL A 85 5.86 -0.24 6.29
N SER A 86 6.41 -0.70 7.41
CA SER A 86 5.64 -1.04 8.60
C SER A 86 4.68 0.11 8.88
N PRO A 87 3.36 -0.13 9.01
CA PRO A 87 2.46 0.91 9.47
C PRO A 87 2.87 1.27 10.90
N SER A 88 3.55 2.40 11.05
CA SER A 88 4.00 3.04 12.30
C SER A 88 4.25 2.13 13.49
N GLY A 89 5.53 1.83 13.76
CA GLY A 89 5.98 1.67 15.16
C GLY A 89 6.30 0.27 15.68
N ASP A 90 6.77 -0.67 14.86
CA ASP A 90 7.54 -1.80 15.41
C ASP A 90 9.02 -1.52 15.20
N VAL A 91 9.67 -1.04 16.26
CA VAL A 91 11.11 -1.17 16.41
C VAL A 91 11.42 -2.65 16.23
N ALA A 92 12.12 -2.99 15.16
CA ALA A 92 12.87 -4.22 15.08
C ALA A 92 13.87 -4.21 16.25
N VAL A 93 13.48 -4.81 17.37
CA VAL A 93 14.44 -5.26 18.37
C VAL A 93 15.14 -6.45 17.74
N ASP A 94 16.25 -6.13 17.11
CA ASP A 94 17.28 -7.04 16.64
C ASP A 94 17.59 -8.02 17.78
N GLY A 95 17.09 -9.24 17.65
CA GLY A 95 17.48 -10.37 18.48
C GLY A 95 18.89 -10.79 18.07
N SER A 96 19.88 -9.99 18.46
CA SER A 96 21.28 -10.32 18.31
C SER A 96 21.76 -11.21 19.47
N CYS A 97 22.32 -12.36 19.08
CA CYS A 97 23.16 -13.33 19.82
C CYS A 97 22.50 -14.29 20.83
#